data_AF-A0A368YGB1-F1
#
_entry.id   AF-A0A368YGB1-F1
#
_cell.length_a   1.000
_cell.length_b   1.000
_cell.length_c   1.000
_cell.angle_alpha   90.00
_cell.angle_beta   90.00
_cell.angle_gamma   90.00
#
_symmetry.space_group_name_H-M   'P 1'
#
loop_
_entity.id
_entity.type
_entity.pdbx_description
1 polymer ?
#
loop_
_entity_poly.entity_id
_entity_poly.type
_entity_poly.pdbx_seq_one_letter_code
_entity_poly.pdbx_strand_id
1 'polypeptide(L)' 'MSKSKNKAKIEINQAWCKSCGICVDFCPTDVLEL' A
#
# COMPACT_ATOMS: atom_id res chain seq x y z
N MET A 1 -20.70 5.87 17.75
CA MET A 1 -20.47 6.68 16.55
C MET A 1 -19.77 5.84 15.51
N SER A 2 -20.38 5.80 14.34
CA SER A 2 -20.15 4.94 13.18
C SER A 2 -18.80 5.20 12.51
N LYS A 3 -18.09 4.14 12.09
CA LYS A 3 -17.14 4.20 10.97
C LYS A 3 -17.18 2.88 10.21
N SER A 4 -18.05 2.82 9.21
CA SER A 4 -18.00 1.81 8.15
C SER A 4 -16.64 1.94 7.46
N LYS A 5 -15.74 0.98 7.69
CA LYS A 5 -14.43 0.94 7.05
C LYS A 5 -14.63 0.47 5.61
N ASN A 6 -14.79 1.39 4.68
CA ASN A 6 -14.54 1.08 3.27
C ASN A 6 -13.08 0.63 3.17
N LYS A 7 -12.85 -0.67 2.94
CA LYS A 7 -11.51 -1.18 2.62
C LYS A 7 -11.16 -0.69 1.23
N ALA A 8 -10.40 0.39 1.13
CA ALA A 8 -9.78 0.78 -0.13
C ALA A 8 -8.86 -0.36 -0.59
N LYS A 9 -9.07 -0.85 -1.81
CA LYS A 9 -8.19 -1.85 -2.42
C LYS A 9 -7.07 -1.10 -3.13
N ILE A 10 -5.82 -1.40 -2.77
CA ILE A 10 -4.64 -0.88 -3.44
C ILE A 10 -4.10 -2.00 -4.32
N GLU A 11 -3.91 -1.73 -5.60
CA GLU A 11 -3.30 -2.66 -6.56
C GLU A 11 -2.03 -2.03 -7.13
N ILE A 12 -0.92 -2.75 -7.07
CA ILE A 12 0.36 -2.33 -7.64
C ILE A 12 0.48 -2.97 -9.02
N ASN A 13 0.61 -2.14 -10.06
CA ASN A 13 0.94 -2.63 -11.38
C ASN A 13 2.43 -3.01 -11.41
N GLN A 14 2.70 -4.31 -11.36
CA GLN A 14 4.06 -4.86 -11.37
C GLN A 14 4.85 -4.50 -12.63
N ALA A 15 4.19 -4.27 -13.76
CA ALA A 15 4.87 -3.85 -14.99
C ALA A 15 5.45 -2.43 -14.89
N TRP A 16 4.95 -1.60 -13.96
CA TRP A 16 5.45 -0.26 -13.69
C TRP A 16 6.32 -0.18 -12.43
N CYS A 17 6.42 -1.27 -11.69
CA CYS A 17 7.23 -1.32 -10.47
C CYS A 17 8.70 -1.20 -10.83
N LYS A 18 9.39 -0.23 -10.20
CA LYS A 18 10.84 -0.01 -10.37
C LYS A 18 11.66 -0.64 -9.23
N SER A 19 11.02 -1.38 -8.33
CA SER A 19 11.65 -1.96 -7.14
C SER A 19 12.43 -0.95 -6.29
N CYS A 20 11.89 0.27 -6.14
CA CYS A 20 12.57 1.35 -5.44
C CYS A 20 12.33 1.37 -3.92
N GLY A 21 11.50 0.49 -3.37
CA GLY A 21 11.27 0.37 -1.92
C GLY A 21 10.41 1.46 -1.27
N ILE A 22 10.18 2.59 -1.94
CA ILE A 22 9.45 3.76 -1.40
C ILE A 22 8.07 3.39 -0.84
N CYS A 23 7.36 2.45 -1.47
CA CYS A 23 6.04 2.00 -0.99
C CYS A 23 6.10 1.29 0.37
N VAL A 24 7.21 0.63 0.69
CA VAL A 24 7.46 -0.01 1.99
C VAL A 24 7.84 1.04 3.02
N ASP A 25 8.87 1.83 2.74
CA ASP A 25 9.43 2.82 3.69
C ASP A 25 8.43 3.88 4.15
N PHE A 26 7.52 4.29 3.26
CA PHE A 26 6.54 5.35 3.54
C PHE A 26 5.15 4.81 3.90
N CYS A 27 5.00 3.49 4.03
CA CYS A 27 3.70 2.91 4.37
C CYS A 27 3.32 3.28 5.82
N PRO A 28 2.30 4.10 6.06
CA PRO A 28 1.93 4.50 7.43
C PRO A 28 1.38 3.34 8.26
N THR A 29 1.00 2.26 7.60
CA THR A 29 0.45 1.06 8.21
C THR A 29 1.41 -0.13 8.14
N ASP A 30 2.58 0.04 7.54
CA ASP A 30 3.63 -1.00 7.44
C ASP A 30 3.08 -2.35 6.91
N VAL A 31 2.29 -2.30 5.83
CA VAL A 31 1.60 -3.50 5.28
C VAL A 31 2.32 -4.17 4.10
N LEU A 32 3.51 -3.67 3.74
CA LEU A 32 4.30 -4.16 2.63
C LEU A 32 5.71 -4.52 3.13
N GLU A 33 6.34 -5.52 2.53
CA GLU A 33 7.73 -5.92 2.76
C GLU A 33 8.46 -6.15 1.41
N LEU A 34 9.79 -6.08 1.41
CA LEU A 34 10.66 -6.19 0.22
C LEU A 34 11.14 -7.62 -0.04
#